data_AF-A0A9D1BPR9-F1
#
_entry.id   AF-A0A9D1BPR9-F1
#
_cell.length_a   1.000
_cell.length_b   1.000
_cell.length_c   1.000
_cell.angle_alpha   90.00
_cell.angle_beta   90.00
_cell.angle_gamma   90.00
#
_symmetry.space_group_name_H-M   'P 1'
#
loop_
_entity.id
_entity.type
_entity.pdbx_description
1 polymer ?
#
loop_
_entity_poly.entity_id
_entity_poly.type
_entity_poly.pdbx_seq_one_letter_code
_entity_poly.pdbx_strand_id
1 'polypeptide(L)'
;MSQSAPRSDPPVPSLIAAGDSVCETINAAGRSAMVLACEHASNHVPQSLDGLGLSRDVLESHVAWDPGARDLAVALSERFDAPLVASKVSRLVYDCNRPPDVPSAVPERSEIYDIPGNSGLGAAEIEARHA
;
A
#
# COMPACT_ATOMS: atom_id res chain seq x y z
N MET A 1 33.52 -5.59 -30.17
CA MET A 1 32.75 -6.00 -28.97
C MET A 1 31.38 -5.34 -29.07
N SER A 2 30.38 -6.09 -29.53
CA SER A 2 29.00 -5.60 -29.65
C SER A 2 28.40 -5.58 -28.26
N GLN A 3 28.19 -4.39 -27.70
CA GLN A 3 27.42 -4.23 -26.47
C GLN A 3 25.94 -4.36 -26.86
N SER A 4 25.34 -5.49 -26.50
CA SER A 4 23.89 -5.63 -26.53
C SER A 4 23.29 -4.61 -25.58
N ALA A 5 22.38 -3.77 -26.09
CA ALA A 5 21.57 -2.92 -25.23
C ALA A 5 20.87 -3.77 -24.16
N PRO A 6 20.67 -3.25 -22.93
CA PRO A 6 19.84 -3.93 -21.94
C PRO A 6 18.45 -4.11 -22.56
N ARG A 7 17.95 -5.33 -22.57
CA ARG A 7 16.54 -5.57 -22.93
C ARG A 7 15.71 -4.81 -21.91
N SER A 8 14.91 -3.86 -22.38
CA SER A 8 13.90 -3.23 -21.52
C SER A 8 12.95 -4.32 -21.06
N ASP A 9 12.81 -4.49 -19.76
CA ASP A 9 11.74 -5.32 -19.21
C ASP A 9 10.40 -4.80 -19.76
N PRO A 10 9.47 -5.71 -20.11
CA PRO A 10 8.15 -5.29 -20.55
C PRO A 10 7.51 -4.40 -19.47
N PRO A 11 6.76 -3.35 -19.85
CA PRO A 11 6.13 -2.46 -18.87
C PRO A 11 5.20 -3.28 -17.98
N VAL A 12 5.39 -3.15 -16.66
CA VAL A 12 4.49 -3.76 -15.68
C VAL A 12 3.17 -2.99 -15.75
N PRO A 13 2.03 -3.68 -15.90
CA PRO A 13 0.72 -3.01 -15.89
C PRO A 13 0.52 -2.24 -14.59
N SER A 14 -0.20 -1.11 -14.65
CA SER A 14 -0.59 -0.40 -13.43
C SER A 14 -1.35 -1.35 -12.49
N LEU A 15 -0.99 -1.30 -11.20
CA LEU A 15 -1.62 -2.14 -10.19
C LEU A 15 -3.06 -1.71 -9.91
N ILE A 16 -3.38 -0.44 -10.14
CA ILE A 16 -4.69 0.16 -9.91
C ILE A 16 -5.37 0.51 -11.23
N ALA A 17 -6.70 0.48 -11.27
CA ALA A 17 -7.42 0.88 -12.48
C ALA A 17 -7.26 2.39 -12.74
N ALA A 18 -7.32 2.78 -14.01
CA ALA A 18 -7.23 4.19 -14.38
C ALA A 18 -8.37 5.00 -13.73
N GLY A 19 -8.00 6.00 -12.93
CA GLY A 19 -8.93 6.86 -12.19
C GLY A 19 -9.21 6.43 -10.76
N ASP A 20 -8.73 5.25 -10.33
CA ASP A 20 -8.77 4.86 -8.92
C ASP A 20 -7.71 5.61 -8.12
N SER A 21 -8.10 6.13 -6.96
CA SER A 21 -7.16 6.69 -5.99
C SER A 21 -6.67 5.61 -5.03
N VAL A 22 -5.37 5.63 -4.72
CA VAL A 22 -4.68 4.79 -3.71
C VAL A 22 -4.89 5.28 -2.27
N CYS A 23 -5.38 6.50 -2.11
CA CYS A 23 -5.74 7.07 -0.81
C CYS A 23 -7.10 7.78 -0.88
N GLU A 24 -7.67 8.04 0.27
CA GLU A 24 -8.81 8.95 0.41
C GLU A 24 -8.40 10.14 1.28
N THR A 25 -8.96 11.31 0.95
CA THR A 25 -8.83 12.51 1.78
C THR A 25 -10.19 12.81 2.40
N ILE A 26 -10.23 12.83 3.73
CA ILE A 26 -11.41 13.11 4.53
C ILE A 26 -11.22 14.46 5.22
N ASN A 27 -12.30 15.24 5.30
CA ASN A 27 -12.28 16.62 5.81
C ASN A 27 -11.14 17.48 5.22
N ALA A 28 -10.97 17.45 3.89
CA ALA A 28 -9.86 18.15 3.21
C ALA A 28 -9.81 19.66 3.49
N ALA A 29 -10.96 20.27 3.82
CA ALA A 29 -11.10 21.68 4.16
C ALA A 29 -11.03 21.97 5.68
N GLY A 30 -10.67 20.96 6.49
CA GLY A 30 -10.53 21.09 7.93
C GLY A 30 -9.57 22.21 8.31
N ARG A 31 -9.91 22.99 9.33
CA ARG A 31 -9.17 24.20 9.73
C ARG A 31 -8.14 23.95 10.83
N SER A 32 -8.01 22.73 11.31
CA SER A 32 -7.00 22.38 12.31
C SER A 32 -5.59 22.65 11.81
N ALA A 33 -4.68 22.95 12.73
CA ALA A 33 -3.25 22.95 12.45
C ALA A 33 -2.66 21.52 12.33
N MET A 34 -3.44 20.50 12.68
CA MET A 34 -3.06 19.09 12.59
C MET A 34 -3.50 18.50 11.25
N VAL A 35 -2.68 17.60 10.71
CA VAL A 35 -3.05 16.69 9.62
C VAL A 35 -2.91 15.27 10.16
N LEU A 36 -3.93 14.46 9.95
CA LEU A 36 -3.94 13.05 10.32
C LEU A 36 -3.53 12.20 9.13
N ALA A 37 -2.72 11.18 9.38
CA ALA A 37 -2.38 10.15 8.41
C ALA A 37 -2.78 8.78 8.99
N CYS A 38 -3.31 7.91 8.13
CA CYS A 38 -3.61 6.53 8.47
C CYS A 38 -3.13 5.62 7.32
N GLU A 39 -1.85 5.27 7.37
CA GLU A 39 -1.16 4.51 6.32
C GLU A 39 -1.67 3.06 6.21
N HIS A 40 -2.10 2.47 7.33
CA HIS A 40 -2.55 1.08 7.40
C HIS A 40 -4.08 0.96 7.52
N ALA A 41 -4.81 1.84 6.84
CA ALA A 41 -6.27 1.97 6.96
C ALA A 41 -7.10 0.90 6.20
N SER A 42 -6.48 0.14 5.30
CA SER A 42 -7.18 -0.78 4.38
C SER A 42 -6.38 -2.06 4.21
N ASN A 43 -7.07 -3.20 4.08
CA ASN A 43 -6.49 -4.48 3.69
C ASN A 43 -6.68 -4.81 2.19
N HIS A 44 -7.17 -3.85 1.39
CA HIS A 44 -7.43 -4.10 -0.01
C HIS A 44 -6.13 -4.39 -0.78
N VAL A 45 -6.12 -5.51 -1.50
CA VAL A 45 -5.08 -5.87 -2.47
C VAL A 45 -5.68 -5.71 -3.87
N PRO A 46 -5.03 -4.96 -4.78
CA PRO A 46 -5.51 -4.82 -6.16
C PRO A 46 -5.65 -6.18 -6.85
N GLN A 47 -6.67 -6.30 -7.69
CA GLN A 47 -7.03 -7.58 -8.33
C GLN A 47 -5.88 -8.19 -9.16
N SER A 48 -5.03 -7.35 -9.76
CA SER A 48 -3.86 -7.77 -10.54
C SER A 48 -2.81 -8.54 -9.73
N LEU A 49 -2.82 -8.42 -8.40
CA LEU A 49 -1.89 -9.09 -7.49
C LEU A 49 -2.46 -10.38 -6.89
N ASP A 50 -3.69 -10.77 -7.25
CA ASP A 50 -4.33 -12.04 -6.88
C ASP A 50 -4.17 -12.40 -5.38
N GLY A 51 -4.42 -11.43 -4.49
CA GLY A 51 -4.33 -11.62 -3.05
C GLY A 51 -2.92 -11.93 -2.51
N LEU A 52 -1.87 -11.68 -3.30
CA LEU A 52 -0.46 -11.94 -2.96
C LEU A 52 -0.15 -13.41 -2.60
N GLY A 53 -1.00 -14.34 -3.04
CA GLY A 53 -0.89 -15.76 -2.67
C GLY A 53 -1.22 -16.06 -1.20
N LEU A 54 -1.93 -15.15 -0.52
CA LEU A 54 -2.37 -15.31 0.87
C LEU A 54 -3.81 -15.83 0.94
N SER A 55 -4.15 -16.52 2.03
CA SER A 55 -5.54 -16.87 2.31
C SER A 55 -6.34 -15.62 2.71
N ARG A 56 -7.66 -15.69 2.55
CA ARG A 56 -8.56 -14.62 2.96
C ARG A 56 -8.43 -14.29 4.45
N ASP A 57 -8.30 -15.31 5.31
CA ASP A 57 -8.16 -15.11 6.76
C ASP A 57 -6.91 -14.30 7.11
N VAL A 58 -5.81 -14.48 6.37
CA VAL A 58 -4.59 -13.69 6.56
C VAL A 58 -4.79 -12.26 6.07
N LEU A 59 -5.45 -12.07 4.91
CA LEU A 59 -5.78 -10.74 4.39
C LEU A 59 -6.77 -9.97 5.28
N GLU A 60 -7.63 -10.65 6.04
CA GLU A 60 -8.55 -10.01 7.00
C GLU A 60 -7.90 -9.76 8.38
N SER A 61 -6.71 -10.33 8.64
CA SER A 61 -5.97 -10.14 9.90
C SER A 61 -5.16 -8.84 9.95
N HIS A 62 -4.61 -8.53 11.13
CA HIS A 62 -3.76 -7.34 11.36
C HIS A 62 -2.44 -7.35 10.56
N VAL A 63 -2.11 -8.46 9.91
CA VAL A 63 -0.96 -8.55 9.00
C VAL A 63 -1.12 -7.63 7.80
N ALA A 64 -2.37 -7.46 7.31
CA ALA A 64 -2.64 -6.71 6.09
C ALA A 64 -2.95 -5.22 6.29
N TRP A 65 -3.32 -4.82 7.51
CA TRP A 65 -3.83 -3.50 7.88
C TRP A 65 -3.95 -3.38 9.39
N ASP A 66 -4.32 -2.20 9.91
CA ASP A 66 -4.58 -1.99 11.33
C ASP A 66 -6.10 -1.93 11.57
N PRO A 67 -6.75 -3.02 12.05
CA PRO A 67 -8.20 -3.06 12.22
C PRO A 67 -8.70 -1.98 13.17
N GLY A 68 -9.67 -1.18 12.71
CA GLY A 68 -10.25 -0.07 13.47
C GLY A 68 -9.43 1.24 13.46
N ALA A 69 -8.21 1.26 12.91
CA ALA A 69 -7.40 2.47 12.84
C ALA A 69 -8.07 3.56 11.98
N ARG A 70 -8.65 3.17 10.84
CA ARG A 70 -9.40 4.08 9.96
C ARG A 70 -10.57 4.72 10.69
N ASP A 71 -11.40 3.93 11.37
CA ASP A 71 -12.59 4.42 12.07
C ASP A 71 -12.22 5.39 13.18
N LEU A 72 -11.16 5.08 13.93
CA LEU A 72 -10.60 5.99 14.93
C LEU A 72 -10.08 7.28 14.28
N ALA A 73 -9.33 7.19 13.18
CA ALA A 73 -8.79 8.36 12.49
C ALA A 73 -9.90 9.28 11.95
N VAL A 74 -10.99 8.71 11.43
CA VAL A 74 -12.17 9.47 10.98
C VAL A 74 -12.81 10.20 12.17
N ALA A 75 -13.05 9.51 13.29
CA ALA A 75 -13.61 10.14 14.49
C ALA A 75 -12.72 11.27 15.04
N LEU A 76 -11.39 11.11 14.97
CA LEU A 76 -10.43 12.15 15.35
C LEU A 76 -10.46 13.33 14.35
N SER A 77 -10.54 13.07 13.06
CA SER A 77 -10.66 14.09 12.00
C SER A 77 -11.87 14.99 12.23
N GLU A 78 -13.02 14.37 12.52
CA GLU A 78 -14.25 15.10 12.85
C GLU A 78 -14.11 15.90 14.15
N ARG A 79 -13.57 15.29 15.21
CA ARG A 79 -13.45 15.92 16.52
C ARG A 79 -12.51 17.12 16.53
N PHE A 80 -11.44 17.07 15.76
CA PHE A 80 -10.42 18.12 15.72
C PHE A 80 -10.56 19.07 14.53
N ASP A 81 -11.55 18.86 13.65
CA ASP A 81 -11.69 19.60 12.38
C ASP A 81 -10.39 19.53 11.54
N ALA A 82 -9.76 18.34 11.51
CA ALA A 82 -8.45 18.11 10.90
C ALA A 82 -8.57 17.33 9.59
N PRO A 83 -7.82 17.71 8.53
CA PRO A 83 -7.69 16.88 7.34
C PRO A 83 -7.10 15.52 7.67
N LEU A 84 -7.63 14.46 7.04
CA LEU A 84 -7.16 13.09 7.16
C LEU A 84 -6.82 12.54 5.77
N VAL A 85 -5.65 11.94 5.62
CA VAL A 85 -5.30 11.09 4.48
C VAL A 85 -5.21 9.65 4.96
N ALA A 86 -6.00 8.77 4.36
CA ALA A 86 -6.02 7.35 4.69
C ALA A 86 -5.69 6.49 3.45
N SER A 87 -4.84 5.49 3.61
CA SER A 87 -4.52 4.55 2.52
C SER A 87 -5.74 3.70 2.17
N LYS A 88 -5.94 3.46 0.88
CA LYS A 88 -6.94 2.51 0.36
C LYS A 88 -6.33 1.17 0.01
N VAL A 89 -5.02 1.00 0.13
CA VAL A 89 -4.28 -0.21 -0.26
C VAL A 89 -3.59 -0.82 0.96
N SER A 90 -3.53 -2.15 1.02
CA SER A 90 -2.84 -2.91 2.05
C SER A 90 -1.36 -2.59 2.12
N ARG A 91 -0.83 -2.52 3.35
CA ARG A 91 0.61 -2.41 3.63
C ARG A 91 1.45 -3.55 3.04
N LEU A 92 0.82 -4.69 2.70
CA LEU A 92 1.50 -5.81 2.06
C LEU A 92 1.77 -5.57 0.58
N VAL A 93 1.01 -4.67 -0.06
CA VAL A 93 1.30 -4.22 -1.41
C VAL A 93 2.44 -3.21 -1.37
N TYR A 94 2.29 -2.19 -0.52
CA TYR A 94 3.31 -1.20 -0.24
C TYR A 94 3.09 -0.58 1.15
N ASP A 95 4.08 -0.65 2.04
CA ASP A 95 4.00 -0.04 3.37
C ASP A 95 4.40 1.44 3.30
N CYS A 96 3.41 2.33 3.23
CA CYS A 96 3.62 3.79 3.18
C CYS A 96 4.30 4.38 4.43
N ASN A 97 4.47 3.60 5.50
CA ASN A 97 5.22 3.99 6.70
C ASN A 97 6.64 3.38 6.72
N ARG A 98 7.19 3.11 5.53
CA ARG A 98 8.58 2.71 5.32
C ARG A 98 9.23 3.61 4.28
N PRO A 99 10.54 3.89 4.41
CA PRO A 99 11.30 4.51 3.33
C PRO A 99 11.20 3.68 2.04
N PRO A 100 11.15 4.29 0.85
CA PRO A 100 10.98 3.55 -0.41
C PRO A 100 12.11 2.58 -0.75
N ASP A 101 13.32 2.84 -0.25
CA ASP A 101 14.53 2.11 -0.56
C ASP A 101 14.78 0.91 0.37
N VAL A 102 13.95 0.71 1.40
CA VAL A 102 14.12 -0.41 2.33
C VAL A 102 13.28 -1.61 1.89
N PRO A 103 13.80 -2.85 2.00
CA PRO A 103 13.06 -4.06 1.62
C PRO A 103 11.70 -4.20 2.31
N SER A 104 11.56 -3.66 3.52
CA SER A 104 10.31 -3.70 4.27
C SER A 104 9.18 -2.83 3.68
N ALA A 105 9.44 -1.99 2.68
CA ALA A 105 8.38 -1.27 1.95
C ALA A 105 7.54 -2.22 1.09
N VAL A 106 8.13 -3.32 0.60
CA VAL A 106 7.44 -4.42 -0.09
C VAL A 106 7.83 -5.73 0.61
N PRO A 107 7.21 -6.07 1.74
CA PRO A 107 7.70 -7.13 2.61
C PRO A 107 7.52 -8.52 1.99
N GLU A 108 8.56 -9.35 1.93
CA GLU A 108 8.43 -10.77 1.56
C GLU A 108 7.84 -11.61 2.71
N ARG A 109 7.87 -11.10 3.93
CA ARG A 109 7.36 -11.75 5.13
C ARG A 109 6.80 -10.72 6.11
N SER A 110 5.67 -11.03 6.72
CA SER A 110 5.10 -10.27 7.83
C SER A 110 4.77 -11.22 8.97
N GLU A 111 5.40 -10.99 10.12
CA GLU A 111 5.33 -11.89 11.28
C GLU A 111 5.71 -13.35 10.94
N ILE A 112 4.73 -14.25 11.03
CA ILE A 112 4.88 -15.68 10.74
C ILE A 112 4.49 -16.05 9.31
N TYR A 113 3.93 -15.10 8.55
CA TYR A 113 3.41 -15.32 7.20
C TYR A 113 4.43 -14.86 6.16
N ASP A 114 4.86 -15.80 5.33
CA ASP A 114 5.51 -15.45 4.07
C ASP A 114 4.45 -14.89 3.12
N ILE A 115 4.84 -13.95 2.26
CA ILE A 115 3.97 -13.26 1.30
C ILE A 115 4.42 -13.68 -0.10
N PRO A 116 3.86 -14.78 -0.65
CA PRO A 116 4.36 -15.38 -1.90
C PRO A 116 4.39 -14.39 -3.07
N GLY A 117 3.38 -13.52 -3.18
CA GLY A 117 3.29 -12.50 -4.23
C GLY A 117 4.31 -11.36 -4.11
N ASN A 118 5.13 -11.35 -3.05
CA ASN A 118 6.24 -10.41 -2.87
C ASN A 118 7.61 -11.08 -2.99
N SER A 119 7.68 -12.42 -3.07
CA SER A 119 8.95 -13.15 -3.08
C SER A 119 9.69 -12.96 -4.40
N GLY A 120 10.92 -12.47 -4.35
CA GLY A 120 11.82 -12.43 -5.51
C GLY A 120 11.37 -11.49 -6.64
N LEU A 121 10.64 -10.42 -6.30
CA LEU A 121 10.23 -9.40 -7.26
C LEU A 121 11.43 -8.73 -7.93
N GLY A 122 11.32 -8.51 -9.24
CA GLY A 122 12.28 -7.73 -10.02
C GLY A 122 12.13 -6.23 -9.80
N ALA A 123 13.11 -5.46 -10.27
CA ALA A 123 13.11 -4.00 -10.11
C ALA A 123 11.86 -3.33 -10.71
N ALA A 124 11.39 -3.80 -11.86
CA ALA A 124 10.20 -3.24 -12.51
C ALA A 124 8.91 -3.45 -11.68
N GLU A 125 8.79 -4.56 -10.97
CA GLU A 125 7.63 -4.87 -10.12
C GLU A 125 7.65 -4.07 -8.81
N ILE A 126 8.84 -3.83 -8.26
CA ILE A 126 9.02 -2.92 -7.12
C ILE A 126 8.68 -1.49 -7.53
N GLU A 127 9.18 -1.02 -8.66
CA GLU A 127 8.84 0.31 -9.19
C GLU A 127 7.33 0.47 -9.47
N ALA A 128 6.66 -0.58 -9.93
CA ALA A 128 5.21 -0.57 -10.12
C ALA A 128 4.40 -0.41 -8.81
N ARG A 129 5.01 -0.69 -7.65
CA ARG A 129 4.43 -0.46 -6.32
C ARG A 129 4.74 0.94 -5.78
N HIS A 130 5.75 1.62 -6.33
CA HIS A 130 6.13 3.00 -5.97
C HIS A 130 5.28 4.07 -6.69
N ALA A 131 4.82 3.75 -7.90
CA ALA A 131 4.12 4.67 -8.81
C ALA A 131 2.61 4.78 -8.53
#